data_AF-A0A949SLZ5-F1
#
_entry.id   AF-A0A949SLZ5-F1
#
_cell.length_a   1.000
_cell.length_b   1.000
_cell.length_c   1.000
_cell.angle_alpha   90.00
_cell.angle_beta   90.00
_cell.angle_gamma   90.00
#
_symmetry.space_group_name_H-M   'P 1'
#
loop_
_entity.id
_entity.type
_entity.pdbx_description
1 polymer ?
#
loop_
_entity_poly.entity_id
_entity_poly.type
_entity_poly.pdbx_seq_one_letter_code
_entity_poly.pdbx_strand_id
1 'polypeptide(L)'
;MLMWKDQLIRLVMLGAATLAAVSIGCGGIGESGSTANTAVSKNANVGSTNANTSNTATASPSSTPTPGVSQATPSDTYRTAYEFRKNKDVEGLKKVLSPDALDFLKMLGEANKPKRSLDEMISDMFETKQADKAEVRNEVINGDRASLEYLTDEGTWETMDFDKIDGKWFIGFPKNDKPSDTDDDKK
;
A
#
# COMPACT_ATOMS: atom_id res chain seq x y z
N MET A 1 -6.69 -16.13 -26.94
CA MET A 1 -6.11 -14.77 -26.89
C MET A 1 -6.48 -13.97 -25.64
N LEU A 2 -7.34 -14.48 -24.73
CA LEU A 2 -7.67 -13.81 -23.45
C LEU A 2 -6.64 -14.06 -22.34
N MET A 3 -5.98 -15.22 -22.35
CA MET A 3 -5.11 -15.69 -21.26
C MET A 3 -3.87 -14.83 -21.00
N TRP A 4 -3.46 -13.99 -21.95
CA TRP A 4 -2.28 -13.13 -21.81
C TRP A 4 -2.60 -11.79 -21.12
N LYS A 5 -3.85 -11.31 -21.23
CA LYS A 5 -4.29 -10.05 -20.60
C LYS A 5 -4.40 -10.20 -19.09
N ASP A 6 -4.96 -11.31 -18.64
CA ASP A 6 -5.06 -11.63 -17.21
C ASP A 6 -3.69 -11.88 -16.58
N GLN A 7 -2.76 -12.50 -17.32
CA GLN A 7 -1.40 -12.73 -16.83
C GLN A 7 -0.58 -11.45 -16.72
N LEU A 8 -0.78 -10.48 -17.61
CA LEU A 8 -0.04 -9.21 -17.57
C LEU A 8 -0.58 -8.27 -16.48
N ILE A 9 -1.90 -8.24 -16.28
CA ILE A 9 -2.53 -7.50 -15.17
C ILE A 9 -2.16 -8.15 -13.83
N ARG A 10 -2.15 -9.50 -13.76
CA ARG A 10 -1.59 -10.23 -12.62
C ARG A 10 -0.12 -9.89 -12.46
N LEU A 11 0.72 -9.85 -13.50
CA LEU A 11 2.15 -9.49 -13.36
C LEU A 11 2.39 -8.08 -12.80
N VAL A 12 1.47 -7.15 -13.05
CA VAL A 12 1.53 -5.77 -12.52
C VAL A 12 1.09 -5.70 -11.05
N MET A 13 0.20 -6.59 -10.59
CA MET A 13 -0.28 -6.63 -9.20
C MET A 13 0.40 -7.70 -8.32
N LEU A 14 0.98 -8.71 -8.95
CA LEU A 14 1.60 -9.86 -8.31
C LEU A 14 3.07 -9.53 -8.09
N GLY A 15 3.33 -8.82 -7.00
CA GLY A 15 4.64 -8.84 -6.35
C GLY A 15 5.06 -10.30 -6.17
N ALA A 16 6.19 -10.67 -6.75
CA ALA A 16 6.69 -12.04 -6.79
C ALA A 16 6.89 -12.57 -5.36
N ALA A 17 5.96 -13.39 -4.88
CA ALA A 17 6.13 -14.18 -3.67
C ALA A 17 7.06 -15.35 -3.97
N THR A 18 8.35 -15.19 -3.65
CA THR A 18 9.29 -16.31 -3.57
C THR A 18 8.99 -17.12 -2.31
N LEU A 19 8.40 -18.30 -2.52
CA LEU A 19 8.31 -19.35 -1.49
C LEU A 19 9.73 -19.86 -1.17
N ALA A 20 10.28 -19.43 -0.03
CA ALA A 20 11.41 -20.12 0.59
C ALA A 20 10.89 -21.14 1.60
N ALA A 21 10.66 -22.37 1.12
CA ALA A 21 10.56 -23.53 2.00
C ALA A 21 11.98 -23.97 2.37
N VAL A 22 12.39 -23.73 3.62
CA VAL A 22 13.54 -24.42 4.23
C VAL A 22 13.06 -25.10 5.50
N SER A 23 13.14 -26.42 5.47
CA SER A 23 12.83 -27.34 6.54
C SER A 23 14.08 -27.65 7.39
N ILE A 24 13.81 -28.28 8.52
CA ILE A 24 14.70 -29.08 9.40
C ILE A 24 15.44 -28.30 10.50
N GLY A 25 14.98 -28.52 11.74
CA GLY A 25 15.71 -28.19 12.96
C GLY A 25 14.98 -28.68 14.22
N CYS A 26 15.12 -29.96 14.54
CA CYS A 26 14.69 -30.56 15.80
C CYS A 26 15.74 -30.25 16.89
N GLY A 27 15.31 -29.75 18.06
CA GLY A 27 16.16 -29.75 19.25
C GLY A 27 15.83 -28.66 20.27
N GLY A 28 15.62 -29.06 21.53
CA GLY A 28 15.88 -28.21 22.69
C GLY A 28 14.70 -27.97 23.64
N ILE A 29 14.49 -28.92 24.54
CA ILE A 29 13.75 -28.73 25.81
C ILE A 29 14.54 -27.73 26.67
N GLY A 30 13.88 -26.71 27.21
CA GLY A 30 14.48 -25.71 28.09
C GLY A 30 13.44 -24.94 28.90
N GLU A 31 13.18 -25.46 30.10
CA GLU A 31 12.34 -24.92 31.17
C GLU A 31 13.04 -23.74 31.86
N SER A 32 12.36 -22.59 32.06
CA SER A 32 12.60 -21.68 33.21
C SER A 32 11.67 -20.46 33.25
N GLY A 33 10.86 -20.39 34.31
CA GLY A 33 10.75 -19.21 35.17
C GLY A 33 9.81 -18.06 34.76
N SER A 34 8.52 -18.19 35.04
CA SER A 34 7.62 -17.03 35.18
C SER A 34 7.95 -16.25 36.46
N THR A 35 8.58 -15.08 36.32
CA THR A 35 8.63 -14.06 37.38
C THR A 35 7.48 -13.08 37.16
N ALA A 36 6.46 -13.15 38.01
CA ALA A 36 5.38 -12.19 38.07
C ALA A 36 5.88 -10.90 38.74
N ASN A 37 5.91 -9.80 37.99
CA ASN A 37 6.01 -8.46 38.57
C ASN A 37 4.68 -7.73 38.36
N THR A 38 3.78 -7.88 39.34
CA THR A 38 2.59 -7.04 39.49
C THR A 38 2.96 -5.86 40.39
N ALA A 39 3.54 -4.81 39.82
CA ALA A 39 3.72 -3.55 40.54
C ALA A 39 2.40 -2.78 40.54
N VAL A 40 1.71 -2.80 41.67
CA VAL A 40 0.60 -1.90 41.95
C VAL A 40 1.17 -0.50 42.15
N SER A 41 0.83 0.43 41.25
CA SER A 41 1.07 1.86 41.46
C SER A 41 -0.26 2.54 41.71
N LYS A 42 -0.64 2.62 42.99
CA LYS A 42 -1.60 3.62 43.46
C LYS A 42 -0.89 4.96 43.38
N ASN A 43 -1.21 5.78 42.37
CA ASN A 43 -0.85 7.20 42.42
C ASN A 43 -2.11 8.05 42.57
N ALA A 44 -2.07 8.91 43.57
CA ALA A 44 -3.17 9.71 44.05
C ALA A 44 -3.56 10.79 43.03
N ASN A 45 -4.85 10.90 42.77
CA ASN A 45 -5.43 12.07 42.11
C ASN A 45 -5.44 13.23 43.13
N VAL A 46 -4.48 14.15 42.99
CA VAL A 46 -4.56 15.48 43.60
C VAL A 46 -4.34 16.48 42.48
N GLY A 47 -5.40 17.20 42.13
CA GLY A 47 -5.33 18.26 41.14
C GLY A 47 -4.52 19.45 41.67
N SER A 48 -3.78 20.11 40.78
CA SER A 48 -3.97 21.54 40.52
C SER A 48 -3.14 21.97 39.31
N THR A 49 -3.86 22.61 38.39
CA THR A 49 -3.46 23.71 37.48
C THR A 49 -1.98 23.91 37.14
N ASN A 50 -1.65 23.74 35.85
CA ASN A 50 -0.98 24.82 35.13
C ASN A 50 -1.21 24.72 33.62
N ALA A 51 -1.75 25.80 33.06
CA ALA A 51 -2.01 25.97 31.65
C ALA A 51 -0.70 26.24 30.90
N ASN A 52 -0.50 25.58 29.75
CA ASN A 52 0.18 26.23 28.63
C ASN A 52 -0.27 25.62 27.29
N THR A 53 -1.15 26.36 26.63
CA THR A 53 -1.11 26.68 25.19
C THR A 53 -0.78 25.55 24.22
N SER A 54 -1.82 24.83 23.80
CA SER A 54 -1.86 24.24 22.45
C SER A 54 -2.94 24.97 21.65
N ASN A 55 -2.49 25.63 20.59
CA ASN A 55 -3.28 26.40 19.65
C ASN A 55 -4.55 25.65 19.22
N THR A 56 -5.68 26.28 19.51
CA THR A 56 -6.96 26.03 18.87
C THR A 56 -6.88 26.54 17.42
N ALA A 57 -6.70 25.63 16.47
CA ALA A 57 -7.05 25.87 15.08
C ALA A 57 -8.55 25.59 14.93
N THR A 58 -9.30 26.68 15.16
CA THR A 58 -10.63 27.02 14.64
C THR A 58 -11.17 26.09 13.56
N ALA A 59 -12.25 25.38 13.90
CA ALA A 59 -13.13 24.73 12.96
C ALA A 59 -14.05 25.76 12.26
N SER A 60 -14.02 25.79 10.92
CA SER A 60 -15.10 26.24 10.04
C SER A 60 -14.71 26.08 8.56
N PRO A 61 -15.64 25.90 7.62
CA PRO A 61 -16.94 25.23 7.69
C PRO A 61 -16.98 23.95 6.82
N SER A 62 -18.00 23.14 7.09
CA SER A 62 -18.41 21.99 6.28
C SER A 62 -18.43 22.32 4.78
N SER A 63 -17.56 21.64 4.04
CA SER A 63 -17.72 21.44 2.60
C SER A 63 -18.35 20.05 2.43
N THR A 64 -19.48 20.01 1.74
CA THR A 64 -20.14 18.81 1.21
C THR A 64 -19.11 17.78 0.74
N PRO A 65 -19.24 16.47 1.08
CA PRO A 65 -18.26 15.48 0.69
C PRO A 65 -18.34 15.24 -0.83
N THR A 66 -17.53 15.97 -1.58
CA THR A 66 -16.83 15.35 -2.70
C THR A 66 -16.04 14.19 -2.09
N PRO A 67 -16.09 12.96 -2.63
CA PRO A 67 -15.23 11.87 -2.16
C PRO A 67 -13.79 12.38 -2.17
N GLY A 68 -13.29 12.71 -0.97
CA GLY A 68 -12.04 13.43 -0.82
C GLY A 68 -10.91 12.48 -1.19
N VAL A 69 -10.07 12.88 -2.16
CA VAL A 69 -8.84 12.16 -2.50
C VAL A 69 -7.94 12.20 -1.25
N SER A 70 -7.97 11.15 -0.43
CA SER A 70 -7.12 11.06 0.76
C SER A 70 -5.84 10.33 0.39
N GLN A 71 -4.72 11.04 0.49
CA GLN A 71 -3.38 10.52 0.21
C GLN A 71 -2.43 10.76 1.38
N ALA A 72 -2.98 10.84 2.59
CA ALA A 72 -2.23 11.12 3.82
C ALA A 72 -1.39 9.91 4.27
N THR A 73 -1.88 8.69 4.04
CA THR A 73 -1.22 7.42 4.34
C THR A 73 -1.34 6.46 3.15
N PRO A 74 -0.46 5.45 3.03
CA PRO A 74 -0.59 4.41 2.00
C PRO A 74 -1.96 3.72 2.03
N SER A 75 -2.44 3.35 3.24
CA SER A 75 -3.77 2.78 3.44
C SER A 75 -4.90 3.70 2.96
N ASP A 76 -4.81 5.00 3.20
CA ASP A 76 -5.82 5.96 2.72
C ASP A 76 -5.80 6.08 1.20
N THR A 77 -4.62 6.09 0.59
CA THR A 77 -4.46 6.07 -0.87
C THR A 77 -5.08 4.81 -1.46
N TYR A 78 -4.82 3.63 -0.88
CA TYR A 78 -5.41 2.37 -1.33
C TYR A 78 -6.94 2.41 -1.29
N ARG A 79 -7.54 2.81 -0.16
CA ARG A 79 -9.00 2.90 -0.01
C ARG A 79 -9.61 3.90 -0.99
N THR A 80 -8.93 5.03 -1.21
CA THR A 80 -9.33 6.03 -2.21
C THR A 80 -9.32 5.42 -3.62
N ALA A 81 -8.25 4.70 -3.99
CA ALA A 81 -8.15 4.01 -5.28
C ALA A 81 -9.22 2.91 -5.46
N TYR A 82 -9.51 2.17 -4.38
CA TYR A 82 -10.56 1.15 -4.35
C TYR A 82 -11.93 1.74 -4.71
N GLU A 83 -12.29 2.88 -4.11
CA GLU A 83 -13.54 3.58 -4.42
C GLU A 83 -13.54 4.13 -5.86
N PHE A 84 -12.42 4.65 -6.37
CA PHE A 84 -12.33 5.06 -7.77
C PHE A 84 -12.53 3.89 -8.73
N ARG A 85 -11.93 2.72 -8.46
CA ARG A 85 -12.15 1.51 -9.27
C ARG A 85 -13.60 1.05 -9.21
N LYS A 86 -14.20 1.04 -8.02
CA LYS A 86 -15.61 0.67 -7.82
C LYS A 86 -16.56 1.58 -8.59
N ASN A 87 -16.26 2.87 -8.64
CA ASN A 87 -17.05 3.88 -9.34
C ASN A 87 -16.65 4.06 -10.81
N LYS A 88 -15.69 3.28 -11.32
CA LYS A 88 -15.10 3.40 -12.67
C LYS A 88 -14.60 4.82 -12.99
N ASP A 89 -14.04 5.51 -11.98
CA ASP A 89 -13.54 6.87 -12.09
C ASP A 89 -12.09 6.89 -12.60
N VAL A 90 -11.94 7.04 -13.91
CA VAL A 90 -10.63 7.10 -14.59
C VAL A 90 -9.81 8.30 -14.10
N GLU A 91 -10.43 9.47 -13.99
CA GLU A 91 -9.73 10.71 -13.59
C GLU A 91 -9.33 10.68 -12.11
N GLY A 92 -10.17 10.10 -11.25
CA GLY A 92 -9.86 9.83 -9.86
C GLY A 92 -8.67 8.87 -9.75
N LEU A 93 -8.69 7.75 -10.48
CA LEU A 93 -7.64 6.76 -10.40
C LEU A 93 -6.29 7.29 -10.91
N LYS A 94 -6.28 8.13 -11.95
CA LYS A 94 -5.06 8.83 -12.41
C LYS A 94 -4.39 9.66 -11.31
N LYS A 95 -5.16 10.26 -10.40
CA LYS A 95 -4.63 11.15 -9.35
C LYS A 95 -3.95 10.41 -8.19
N VAL A 96 -4.22 9.12 -8.04
CA VAL A 96 -3.67 8.29 -6.96
C VAL A 96 -2.58 7.33 -7.43
N LEU A 97 -2.36 7.25 -8.75
CA LEU A 97 -1.26 6.52 -9.38
C LEU A 97 -0.01 7.42 -9.43
N SER A 98 1.17 6.84 -9.20
CA SER A 98 2.42 7.59 -9.32
C SER A 98 2.72 7.92 -10.80
N PRO A 99 3.53 8.97 -11.08
CA PRO A 99 3.94 9.29 -12.44
C PRO A 99 4.56 8.09 -13.17
N ASP A 100 5.42 7.33 -12.48
CA ASP A 100 6.02 6.10 -13.01
C ASP A 100 4.94 5.07 -13.39
N ALA A 101 3.90 4.93 -12.54
CA ALA A 101 2.73 4.09 -12.79
C ALA A 101 2.01 4.47 -14.09
N LEU A 102 1.74 5.76 -14.27
CA LEU A 102 1.05 6.30 -15.43
C LEU A 102 1.89 6.15 -16.71
N ASP A 103 3.19 6.40 -16.63
CA ASP A 103 4.10 6.28 -17.78
C ASP A 103 4.22 4.82 -18.25
N PHE A 104 4.30 3.87 -17.33
CA PHE A 104 4.30 2.45 -17.69
C PHE A 104 2.99 2.02 -18.34
N LEU A 105 1.84 2.41 -17.79
CA LEU A 105 0.54 2.09 -18.38
C LEU A 105 0.40 2.68 -19.79
N LYS A 106 0.90 3.91 -19.99
CA LYS A 106 0.96 4.54 -21.31
C LYS A 106 1.86 3.76 -22.26
N MET A 107 3.08 3.42 -21.84
CA MET A 107 4.01 2.60 -22.63
C MET A 107 3.38 1.26 -23.03
N LEU A 108 2.68 0.60 -22.10
CA LEU A 108 2.00 -0.66 -22.35
C LEU A 108 0.84 -0.49 -23.35
N GLY A 109 0.05 0.58 -23.22
CA GLY A 109 -0.98 0.95 -24.19
C GLY A 109 -0.43 1.16 -25.60
N GLU A 110 0.72 1.83 -25.72
CA GLU A 110 1.41 2.05 -27.00
C GLU A 110 2.00 0.77 -27.60
N ALA A 111 2.43 -0.18 -26.76
CA ALA A 111 2.99 -1.46 -27.19
C ALA A 111 1.92 -2.47 -27.64
N ASN A 112 0.68 -2.33 -27.16
CA ASN A 112 -0.45 -3.18 -27.54
C ASN A 112 -0.80 -3.08 -29.03
N LYS A 113 -1.35 -4.17 -29.59
CA LYS A 113 -1.90 -4.22 -30.95
C LYS A 113 -3.34 -4.73 -30.91
N PRO A 114 -4.36 -3.88 -31.20
CA PRO A 114 -4.25 -2.45 -31.53
C PRO A 114 -3.73 -1.60 -30.36
N LYS A 115 -3.17 -0.43 -30.67
CA LYS A 115 -2.73 0.54 -29.65
C LYS A 115 -3.90 0.98 -28.80
N ARG A 116 -3.64 1.24 -27.52
CA ARG A 116 -4.63 1.68 -26.54
C ARG A 116 -4.15 2.94 -25.83
N SER A 117 -5.09 3.81 -25.50
CA SER A 117 -4.86 5.00 -24.70
C SER A 117 -4.66 4.67 -23.21
N LEU A 118 -4.07 5.60 -22.46
CA LEU A 118 -3.93 5.47 -21.01
C LEU A 118 -5.29 5.25 -20.32
N ASP A 119 -6.33 5.95 -20.76
CA ASP A 119 -7.67 5.87 -20.19
C ASP A 119 -8.30 4.49 -20.40
N GLU A 120 -8.06 3.88 -21.57
CA GLU A 120 -8.47 2.50 -21.83
C GLU A 120 -7.68 1.50 -20.97
N MET A 121 -6.38 1.72 -20.78
CA MET A 121 -5.55 0.87 -19.92
C MET A 121 -6.00 0.95 -18.45
N ILE A 122 -6.35 2.14 -17.97
CA ILE A 122 -6.89 2.36 -16.63
C ILE A 122 -8.31 1.76 -16.52
N SER A 123 -9.13 1.89 -17.55
CA SER A 123 -10.49 1.33 -17.57
C SER A 123 -10.49 -0.19 -17.47
N ASP A 124 -9.51 -0.87 -18.08
CA ASP A 124 -9.36 -2.33 -17.95
C ASP A 124 -9.15 -2.77 -16.50
N MET A 125 -8.55 -1.93 -15.65
CA MET A 125 -8.36 -2.24 -14.23
C MET A 125 -9.69 -2.33 -13.47
N PHE A 126 -10.78 -1.76 -14.01
CA PHE A 126 -12.11 -1.88 -13.41
C PHE A 126 -12.75 -3.25 -13.66
N GLU A 127 -12.30 -3.97 -14.69
CA GLU A 127 -12.82 -5.29 -15.05
C GLU A 127 -12.18 -6.39 -14.22
N THR A 128 -10.99 -6.14 -13.65
CA THR A 128 -10.42 -6.99 -12.62
C THR A 128 -11.24 -6.88 -11.34
N LYS A 129 -11.72 -8.03 -10.85
CA LYS A 129 -12.48 -8.09 -9.59
C LYS A 129 -11.68 -7.51 -8.43
N GLN A 130 -12.42 -6.91 -7.49
CA GLN A 130 -11.90 -6.44 -6.23
C GLN A 130 -12.57 -7.24 -5.11
N ALA A 131 -11.91 -7.35 -3.96
CA ALA A 131 -12.56 -7.85 -2.76
C ALA A 131 -13.82 -7.03 -2.44
N ASP A 132 -14.77 -7.64 -1.72
CA ASP A 132 -16.01 -6.98 -1.30
C ASP A 132 -15.76 -5.76 -0.39
N LYS A 133 -14.58 -5.69 0.23
CA LYS A 133 -14.16 -4.62 1.14
C LYS A 133 -12.70 -4.23 0.88
N ALA A 134 -12.39 -2.97 1.12
CA ALA A 134 -11.04 -2.42 1.06
C ALA A 134 -10.22 -2.77 2.33
N GLU A 135 -9.97 -4.06 2.56
CA GLU A 135 -9.18 -4.53 3.69
C GLU A 135 -7.68 -4.45 3.39
N VAL A 136 -6.93 -3.89 4.34
CA VAL A 136 -5.47 -3.72 4.29
C VAL A 136 -4.84 -4.06 5.64
N ARG A 137 -3.59 -4.52 5.63
CA ARG A 137 -2.80 -4.81 6.83
C ARG A 137 -1.31 -4.66 6.55
N ASN A 138 -0.49 -4.83 7.59
CA ASN A 138 0.98 -4.89 7.50
C ASN A 138 1.58 -3.71 6.71
N GLU A 139 1.07 -2.50 6.94
CA GLU A 139 1.64 -1.29 6.33
C GLU A 139 3.03 -1.02 6.91
N VAL A 140 4.02 -0.88 6.03
CA VAL A 140 5.41 -0.58 6.35
C VAL A 140 5.83 0.67 5.58
N ILE A 141 6.32 1.69 6.28
CA ILE A 141 6.78 2.95 5.70
C ILE A 141 8.29 3.06 5.89
N ASN A 142 9.03 3.21 4.78
CA ASN A 142 10.47 3.38 4.73
C ASN A 142 10.80 4.68 3.98
N GLY A 143 10.80 5.81 4.70
CA GLY A 143 11.04 7.13 4.10
C GLY A 143 9.94 7.50 3.10
N ASP A 144 10.33 7.62 1.82
CA ASP A 144 9.43 7.98 0.72
C ASP A 144 8.86 6.75 -0.02
N ARG A 145 9.08 5.55 0.51
CA ARG A 145 8.48 4.30 0.01
C ARG A 145 7.64 3.66 1.10
N ALA A 146 6.59 2.95 0.68
CA ALA A 146 5.83 2.11 1.59
C ALA A 146 5.30 0.88 0.88
N SER A 147 4.96 -0.14 1.66
CA SER A 147 4.21 -1.30 1.20
C SER A 147 3.09 -1.62 2.19
N LEU A 148 2.02 -2.23 1.71
CA LEU A 148 0.98 -2.84 2.55
C LEU A 148 0.48 -4.12 1.88
N GLU A 149 -0.17 -4.97 2.67
CA GLU A 149 -0.92 -6.10 2.14
C GLU A 149 -2.40 -5.74 2.00
N TYR A 150 -3.01 -6.14 0.89
CA TYR A 150 -4.44 -5.95 0.61
C TYR A 150 -5.13 -7.29 0.34
N LEU A 151 -6.41 -7.37 0.69
CA LEU A 151 -7.22 -8.56 0.43
C LEU A 151 -7.71 -8.58 -1.03
N THR A 152 -7.51 -9.68 -1.73
CA THR A 152 -8.01 -9.92 -3.09
C THR A 152 -9.43 -10.49 -3.08
N ASP A 153 -10.09 -10.55 -4.25
CA ASP A 153 -11.40 -11.20 -4.37
C ASP A 153 -11.34 -12.72 -4.12
N GLU A 154 -10.16 -13.33 -4.30
CA GLU A 154 -9.90 -14.74 -3.98
C GLU A 154 -9.69 -14.97 -2.47
N GLY A 155 -9.72 -13.92 -1.64
CA GLY A 155 -9.47 -14.00 -0.20
C GLY A 155 -8.00 -14.19 0.17
N THR A 156 -7.09 -13.94 -0.78
CA THR A 156 -5.64 -13.96 -0.55
C THR A 156 -5.12 -12.57 -0.20
N TRP A 157 -3.98 -12.51 0.48
CA TRP A 157 -3.32 -11.24 0.78
C TRP A 157 -2.18 -11.02 -0.21
N GLU A 158 -2.19 -9.89 -0.91
CA GLU A 158 -1.15 -9.50 -1.87
C GLU A 158 -0.47 -8.20 -1.42
N THR A 159 0.79 -8.01 -1.77
CA THR A 159 1.55 -6.79 -1.43
C THR A 159 1.40 -5.74 -2.53
N MET A 160 1.21 -4.49 -2.13
CA MET A 160 1.19 -3.32 -3.01
C MET A 160 2.20 -2.28 -2.55
N ASP A 161 2.87 -1.65 -3.52
CA ASP A 161 3.90 -0.63 -3.31
C ASP A 161 3.36 0.79 -3.47
N PHE A 162 3.95 1.72 -2.71
CA PHE A 162 3.60 3.13 -2.70
C PHE A 162 4.84 4.01 -2.75
N ASP A 163 4.72 5.14 -3.43
CA ASP A 163 5.70 6.22 -3.47
C ASP A 163 5.13 7.48 -2.81
N LYS A 164 5.95 8.18 -2.04
CA LYS A 164 5.64 9.49 -1.48
C LYS A 164 6.21 10.58 -2.38
N ILE A 165 5.35 11.45 -2.89
CA ILE A 165 5.73 12.56 -3.77
C ILE A 165 5.05 13.82 -3.24
N ASP A 166 5.83 14.87 -2.98
CA ASP A 166 5.35 16.14 -2.43
C ASP A 166 4.46 15.98 -1.17
N GLY A 167 4.84 15.04 -0.30
CA GLY A 167 4.13 14.76 0.94
C GLY A 167 2.84 13.94 0.79
N LYS A 168 2.51 13.46 -0.41
CA LYS A 168 1.32 12.65 -0.72
C LYS A 168 1.72 11.24 -1.15
N TRP A 169 0.92 10.25 -0.78
CA TRP A 169 1.14 8.85 -1.16
C TRP A 169 0.42 8.48 -2.46
N PHE A 170 1.13 7.77 -3.34
CA PHE A 170 0.66 7.28 -4.63
C PHE A 170 0.93 5.79 -4.74
N ILE A 171 0.07 5.06 -5.45
CA ILE A 171 0.31 3.66 -5.83
C ILE A 171 1.45 3.65 -6.84
N GLY A 172 2.52 2.92 -6.52
CA GLY A 172 3.71 2.78 -7.35
C GLY A 172 3.86 1.38 -7.92
N PHE A 173 4.96 1.16 -8.65
CA PHE A 173 5.39 -0.19 -8.99
C PHE A 173 6.31 -0.77 -7.92
N PRO A 174 6.36 -2.11 -7.83
CA PRO A 174 7.45 -2.78 -7.16
C PRO A 174 8.75 -2.35 -7.85
N LYS A 175 9.59 -1.64 -7.10
CA LYS A 175 10.97 -1.40 -7.52
C LYS A 175 11.71 -2.66 -7.11
N ASN A 176 12.14 -3.47 -8.07
CA ASN A 176 13.13 -4.49 -7.76
C ASN A 176 14.33 -3.74 -7.20
N ASP A 177 14.57 -3.86 -5.90
CA ASP A 177 15.89 -3.71 -5.32
C ASP A 177 16.73 -4.79 -6.03
N LYS A 178 17.32 -4.43 -7.18
CA LYS A 178 18.42 -5.23 -7.70
C LYS A 178 19.41 -5.26 -6.54
N PRO A 179 19.84 -6.44 -6.05
CA PRO A 179 20.95 -6.47 -5.11
C PRO A 179 22.05 -5.65 -5.76
N SER A 180 22.48 -4.58 -5.08
CA SER A 180 23.63 -3.80 -5.50
C SER A 180 24.73 -4.81 -5.81
N ASP A 181 25.18 -4.86 -7.07
CA ASP A 181 26.40 -5.56 -7.46
C ASP A 181 27.46 -5.09 -6.48
N THR A 182 27.71 -5.92 -5.47
CA THR A 182 28.72 -5.64 -4.47
C THR A 182 30.00 -5.97 -5.20
N ASP A 183 30.67 -4.90 -5.62
CA ASP A 183 31.95 -4.83 -6.28
C ASP A 183 32.76 -6.13 -6.16
N ASP A 184 32.84 -6.82 -7.30
CA ASP A 184 33.95 -7.69 -7.68
C ASP A 184 35.25 -6.87 -7.64
N ASP A 185 35.80 -6.65 -6.44
CA ASP A 185 37.14 -6.09 -6.27
C ASP A 185 37.85 -6.79 -5.09
N LYS A 186 38.12 -8.09 -5.27
CA LYS A 186 39.24 -8.75 -4.60
C LYS A 186 40.31 -9.08 -5.63
N LYS A 187 41.21 -8.11 -5.75
CA LYS A 187 42.57 -8.22 -6.30
C LYS A 187 43.42 -9.25 -5.57
#